data_AF-A0A563VKV0-F1
#
_entry.id   AF-A0A563VKV0-F1
#
_cell.length_a   1.000
_cell.length_b   1.000
_cell.length_c   1.000
_cell.angle_alpha   90.00
_cell.angle_beta   90.00
_cell.angle_gamma   90.00
#
_symmetry.space_group_name_H-M   'P 1'
#
loop_
_entity.id
_entity.type
_entity.pdbx_description
1 polymer ?
#
loop_
_entity_poly.entity_id
_entity_poly.type
_entity_poly.pdbx_seq_one_letter_code
_entity_poly.pdbx_strand_id
1 'polypeptide(L)'
;MSKNYNHEIGYESLLADFKRYQKQTPKGVGLTQKSNTIALQFKIGDVNRKQYGCNCSFTLDGMVSALSKAHKVAEKLKEDIGLTEFWEWYNKEIKDIGKVENDLLTFREAIAVVEDDFWRRKDRRGNKRIKGHPSHEQSWNRTYFEYYKHLPQDKTITKKDILNILSRWEQGTKSYKDAMSAYRGLVRKNGYDSIYKELKKIDSTQTDFRDNQTITLEEFIEWRDEVLGISGVLPVRANLNVRESWLWVLGMQIVYGLRISEIFAIKNLDKSVYDPKTNKLIVHAYNDTKNNPHRLIYIGNETNIGTTVKTGMRIADTADELNIEREERSLNDKKLYLKNELN
;
A
#
# COMPACT_ATOMS: atom_id res chain seq x y z
N MET A 1 26.27 25.89 -2.79
CA MET A 1 24.80 25.83 -2.96
C MET A 1 24.34 24.38 -3.00
N SER A 2 24.05 23.82 -1.82
CA SER A 2 23.53 22.46 -1.65
C SER A 2 22.00 22.51 -1.73
N LYS A 3 21.40 21.90 -2.76
CA LYS A 3 19.95 21.70 -2.81
C LYS A 3 19.62 20.39 -2.09
N ASN A 4 19.49 20.48 -0.77
CA ASN A 4 18.86 19.44 0.04
C ASN A 4 17.35 19.44 -0.26
N TYR A 5 16.91 18.48 -1.08
CA TYR A 5 15.50 18.14 -1.21
C TYR A 5 15.08 17.23 -0.04
N ASN A 6 14.78 17.83 1.10
CA ASN A 6 14.24 17.15 2.30
C ASN A 6 12.72 17.33 2.43
N HIS A 7 11.97 17.14 1.35
CA HIS A 7 10.52 16.99 1.42
C HIS A 7 10.17 15.72 0.65
N GLU A 8 9.91 14.63 1.37
CA GLU A 8 8.94 13.58 1.01
C GLU A 8 9.15 12.35 1.91
N ILE A 9 8.17 12.07 2.78
CA ILE A 9 7.95 10.78 3.46
C ILE A 9 8.02 9.58 2.47
N GLY A 10 7.95 9.82 1.16
CA GLY A 10 8.09 8.84 0.09
C GLY A 10 9.52 8.41 -0.28
N TYR A 11 10.55 9.27 -0.17
CA TYR A 11 11.90 8.90 -0.62
C TYR A 11 12.58 7.91 0.35
N GLU A 12 12.45 8.13 1.65
CA GLU A 12 12.91 7.18 2.67
C GLU A 12 12.19 5.84 2.57
N SER A 13 10.87 5.87 2.30
CA SER A 13 10.08 4.65 2.02
C SER A 13 10.59 3.94 0.77
N LEU A 14 10.93 4.67 -0.31
CA LEU A 14 11.51 4.09 -1.52
C LEU A 14 12.88 3.46 -1.26
N LEU A 15 13.71 4.06 -0.42
CA LEU A 15 14.99 3.46 -0.02
C LEU A 15 14.79 2.18 0.80
N ALA A 16 13.81 2.16 1.72
CA ALA A 16 13.46 0.97 2.47
C ALA A 16 12.96 -0.16 1.55
N ASP A 17 12.08 0.17 0.60
CA ASP A 17 11.62 -0.75 -0.42
C ASP A 17 12.79 -1.25 -1.29
N PHE A 18 13.70 -0.38 -1.70
CA PHE A 18 14.88 -0.76 -2.48
C PHE A 18 15.75 -1.79 -1.75
N LYS A 19 16.04 -1.56 -0.45
CA LYS A 19 16.76 -2.52 0.39
C LYS A 19 16.03 -3.86 0.48
N ARG A 20 14.69 -3.84 0.53
CA ARG A 20 13.87 -5.05 0.53
C ARG A 20 13.98 -5.81 -0.80
N TYR A 21 14.00 -5.13 -1.94
CA TYR A 21 14.20 -5.76 -3.24
C TYR A 21 15.63 -6.27 -3.43
N GLN A 22 16.65 -5.54 -2.95
CA GLN A 22 18.05 -6.01 -2.92
C GLN A 22 18.21 -7.34 -2.18
N LYS A 23 17.51 -7.54 -1.06
CA LYS A 23 17.56 -8.80 -0.30
C LYS A 23 16.91 -9.98 -1.02
N GLN A 24 16.07 -9.73 -2.02
CA GLN A 24 15.36 -10.76 -2.78
C GLN A 24 16.11 -11.17 -4.05
N THR A 25 17.26 -10.54 -4.36
CA THR A 25 17.99 -10.86 -5.59
C THR A 25 18.61 -12.25 -5.52
N PRO A 26 18.74 -12.95 -6.67
CA PRO A 26 19.40 -14.25 -6.71
C PRO A 26 20.88 -14.16 -6.36
N LYS A 27 21.44 -15.25 -5.81
CA LYS A 27 22.87 -15.33 -5.47
C LYS A 27 23.72 -15.06 -6.72
N GLY A 28 24.69 -14.16 -6.61
CA GLY A 28 25.58 -13.79 -7.71
C GLY A 28 25.23 -12.49 -8.44
N VAL A 29 23.97 -12.04 -8.36
CA VAL A 29 23.46 -10.80 -8.98
C VAL A 29 22.84 -9.89 -7.91
N GLY A 30 23.27 -8.64 -7.83
CA GLY A 30 22.74 -7.62 -6.92
C GLY A 30 22.05 -6.47 -7.66
N LEU A 31 21.34 -5.62 -6.91
CA LEU A 31 20.84 -4.33 -7.41
C LEU A 31 21.67 -3.20 -6.80
N THR A 32 21.97 -2.18 -7.59
CA THR A 32 22.60 -0.93 -7.13
C THR A 32 21.82 0.27 -7.65
N GLN A 33 21.65 1.29 -6.81
CA GLN A 33 21.08 2.57 -7.22
C GLN A 33 22.19 3.45 -7.83
N LYS A 34 21.91 4.03 -9.01
CA LYS A 34 22.67 5.13 -9.60
C LYS A 34 21.73 6.31 -9.81
N SER A 35 21.76 7.28 -8.89
CA SER A 35 20.88 8.44 -8.92
C SER A 35 19.41 8.01 -9.08
N ASN A 36 18.74 8.39 -10.17
CA ASN A 36 17.36 8.04 -10.49
C ASN A 36 17.20 6.72 -11.28
N THR A 37 18.22 5.87 -11.33
CA THR A 37 18.21 4.59 -12.07
C THR A 37 18.71 3.43 -11.22
N ILE A 38 18.37 2.21 -11.64
CA ILE A 38 18.80 0.96 -11.03
C ILE A 38 19.72 0.23 -12.01
N ALA A 39 20.84 -0.26 -11.50
CA ALA A 39 21.79 -1.10 -12.21
C ALA A 39 21.83 -2.50 -11.59
N LEU A 40 22.15 -3.50 -12.40
CA LEU A 40 22.45 -4.86 -11.96
C LEU A 40 23.94 -4.97 -11.66
N GLN A 41 24.29 -5.70 -10.61
CA GLN A 41 25.69 -5.89 -10.21
C GLN A 41 26.04 -7.37 -10.21
N PHE A 42 26.86 -7.83 -11.15
CA PHE A 42 27.22 -9.24 -11.29
C PHE A 42 28.63 -9.43 -11.87
N LYS A 43 29.12 -10.67 -11.81
CA LYS A 43 30.41 -11.10 -12.38
C LYS A 43 30.13 -11.85 -13.69
N ILE A 44 30.92 -11.60 -14.73
CA ILE A 44 30.88 -12.37 -15.98
C ILE A 44 32.30 -12.56 -16.53
N GLY A 45 32.63 -13.79 -16.94
CA GLY A 45 34.00 -14.19 -17.28
C GLY A 45 34.97 -13.98 -16.11
N ASP A 46 36.21 -13.60 -16.44
CA ASP A 46 37.26 -13.33 -15.45
C ASP A 46 37.22 -11.92 -14.86
N VAL A 47 36.24 -11.11 -15.23
CA VAL A 47 36.14 -9.72 -14.77
C VAL A 47 35.55 -9.69 -13.37
N ASN A 48 36.09 -8.85 -12.49
CA ASN A 48 35.48 -8.58 -11.17
C ASN A 48 34.04 -8.09 -11.29
N ARG A 49 33.26 -8.29 -10.22
CA ARG A 49 31.85 -7.89 -10.14
C ARG A 49 31.71 -6.39 -10.46
N LYS A 50 30.99 -6.06 -11.53
CA LYS A 50 30.76 -4.69 -12.01
C LYS A 50 29.27 -4.37 -12.08
N GLN A 51 28.97 -3.08 -12.22
CA GLN A 51 27.61 -2.56 -12.37
C GLN A 51 27.26 -2.37 -13.85
N TYR A 52 26.11 -2.89 -14.26
CA TYR A 52 25.60 -2.84 -15.62
C TYR A 52 24.19 -2.26 -15.64
N GLY A 53 23.92 -1.33 -16.54
CA GLY A 53 22.59 -0.72 -16.67
C GLY A 53 21.54 -1.74 -17.11
N CYS A 54 20.30 -1.59 -16.66
CA CYS A 54 19.17 -2.47 -17.01
C CYS A 54 17.90 -1.72 -17.40
N ASN A 55 18.05 -0.45 -17.79
CA ASN A 55 16.95 0.44 -18.18
C ASN A 55 15.78 0.48 -17.16
N CYS A 56 16.11 0.53 -15.87
CA CYS A 56 15.11 0.59 -14.79
C CYS A 56 15.27 1.91 -14.02
N SER A 57 14.17 2.62 -13.80
CA SER A 57 14.14 3.85 -12.99
C SER A 57 14.04 3.55 -11.49
N PHE A 58 14.52 4.46 -10.65
CA PHE A 58 14.44 4.34 -9.19
C PHE A 58 13.02 4.63 -8.68
N THR A 59 12.12 3.68 -8.89
CA THR A 59 10.70 3.70 -8.51
C THR A 59 10.27 2.29 -8.14
N LEU A 60 9.18 2.10 -7.40
CA LEU A 60 8.69 0.76 -7.03
C LEU A 60 8.57 -0.21 -8.22
N ASP A 61 7.98 0.23 -9.34
CA ASP A 61 7.89 -0.60 -10.54
C ASP A 61 9.25 -0.87 -11.19
N GLY A 62 10.15 0.11 -11.14
CA GLY A 62 11.52 -0.09 -11.61
C GLY A 62 12.30 -1.07 -10.74
N MET A 63 12.05 -1.11 -9.42
CA MET A 63 12.64 -2.10 -8.52
C MET A 63 12.13 -3.52 -8.80
N VAL A 64 10.83 -3.67 -9.05
CA VAL A 64 10.23 -4.96 -9.47
C VAL A 64 10.81 -5.41 -10.81
N SER A 65 10.87 -4.52 -11.79
CA SER A 65 11.46 -4.79 -13.11
C SER A 65 12.93 -5.19 -12.99
N ALA A 66 13.71 -4.45 -12.20
CA ALA A 66 15.11 -4.73 -11.97
C ALA A 66 15.31 -6.07 -11.26
N LEU A 67 14.48 -6.43 -10.28
CA LEU A 67 14.52 -7.75 -9.64
C LEU A 67 14.21 -8.87 -10.64
N SER A 68 13.19 -8.71 -11.48
CA SER A 68 12.88 -9.69 -12.53
C SER A 68 14.03 -9.85 -13.53
N LYS A 69 14.63 -8.74 -13.97
CA LYS A 69 15.82 -8.74 -14.84
C LYS A 69 17.03 -9.38 -14.14
N ALA A 70 17.20 -9.18 -12.83
CA ALA A 70 18.25 -9.84 -12.05
C ALA A 70 18.09 -11.36 -12.03
N HIS A 71 16.85 -11.87 -11.90
CA HIS A 71 16.57 -13.30 -12.04
C HIS A 71 16.92 -13.83 -13.43
N LYS A 72 16.53 -13.12 -14.50
CA LYS A 72 16.90 -13.52 -15.87
C LYS A 72 18.41 -13.58 -16.06
N VAL A 73 19.14 -12.57 -15.57
CA VAL A 73 20.61 -12.56 -15.64
C VAL A 73 21.21 -13.71 -14.84
N ALA A 74 20.69 -14.01 -13.65
CA ALA A 74 21.20 -15.11 -12.84
C ALA A 74 20.99 -16.49 -13.50
N GLU A 75 19.88 -16.70 -14.21
CA GLU A 75 19.67 -17.91 -15.00
C GLU A 75 20.59 -17.93 -16.23
N LYS A 76 20.69 -16.82 -16.97
CA LYS A 76 21.54 -16.75 -18.16
C LYS A 76 23.03 -16.94 -17.86
N LEU A 77 23.50 -16.51 -16.69
CA LEU A 77 24.87 -16.73 -16.21
C LEU A 77 25.18 -18.20 -15.88
N LYS A 78 24.17 -19.07 -15.76
CA LYS A 78 24.38 -20.52 -15.61
C LYS A 78 24.51 -21.23 -16.95
N GLU A 79 24.11 -20.59 -18.04
CA GLU A 79 24.26 -21.13 -19.38
C GLU A 79 25.71 -20.93 -19.85
N ASP A 80 26.28 -21.96 -20.49
CA ASP A 80 27.62 -21.90 -21.07
C ASP A 80 27.56 -21.24 -22.45
N ILE A 81 27.37 -19.92 -22.45
CA ILE A 81 27.31 -19.09 -23.66
C ILE A 81 28.53 -18.17 -23.77
N GLY A 82 28.94 -17.87 -25.00
CA GLY A 82 30.06 -16.96 -25.26
C GLY A 82 29.79 -15.55 -24.73
N LEU A 83 30.86 -14.83 -24.36
CA LEU A 83 30.74 -13.46 -23.82
C LEU A 83 30.01 -12.50 -24.78
N THR A 84 30.27 -12.62 -26.09
CA THR A 84 29.62 -11.82 -27.12
C THR A 84 28.13 -12.10 -27.18
N GLU A 85 27.74 -13.37 -27.20
CA GLU A 85 26.33 -13.81 -27.23
C GLU A 85 25.59 -13.35 -25.97
N PHE A 86 26.23 -13.43 -24.80
CA PHE A 86 25.66 -12.89 -23.57
C PHE A 86 25.37 -11.39 -23.69
N TRP A 87 26.29 -10.60 -24.25
CA TRP A 87 26.09 -9.15 -24.37
C TRP A 87 25.04 -8.76 -25.41
N GLU A 88 24.92 -9.50 -26.50
CA GLU A 88 23.84 -9.34 -27.48
C GLU A 88 22.48 -9.62 -26.83
N TRP A 89 22.37 -10.74 -26.12
CA TRP A 89 21.19 -11.06 -25.31
C TRP A 89 20.92 -9.99 -24.25
N TYR A 90 21.95 -9.53 -23.53
CA TYR A 90 21.78 -8.54 -22.47
C TYR A 90 21.29 -7.20 -23.03
N ASN A 91 21.83 -6.75 -24.16
CA ASN A 91 21.39 -5.54 -24.82
C ASN A 91 19.92 -5.67 -25.27
N LYS A 92 19.53 -6.80 -25.84
CA LYS A 92 18.17 -7.06 -26.34
C LYS A 92 17.14 -7.26 -25.21
N GLU A 93 17.41 -8.17 -24.27
CA GLU A 93 16.45 -8.66 -23.27
C GLU A 93 16.49 -7.89 -21.95
N ILE A 94 17.63 -7.27 -21.60
CA ILE A 94 17.82 -6.59 -20.31
C ILE A 94 17.85 -5.07 -20.48
N LYS A 95 18.52 -4.54 -21.50
CA LYS A 95 18.50 -3.10 -21.79
C LYS A 95 17.34 -2.68 -22.71
N ASP A 96 16.64 -3.65 -23.30
CA ASP A 96 15.56 -3.41 -24.26
C ASP A 96 16.01 -2.59 -25.49
N ILE A 97 17.30 -2.70 -25.88
CA ILE A 97 17.85 -2.04 -27.06
C ILE A 97 17.23 -2.70 -28.31
N GLY A 98 16.51 -1.92 -29.11
CA GLY A 98 15.90 -2.37 -30.35
C GLY A 98 14.51 -2.99 -30.23
N LYS A 99 13.87 -2.97 -29.05
CA LYS A 99 12.43 -3.28 -28.95
C LYS A 99 11.62 -2.16 -29.61
N VAL A 100 10.86 -2.53 -30.65
CA VAL A 100 9.79 -1.71 -31.20
C VAL A 100 8.65 -1.69 -30.15
N GLU A 101 8.06 -0.52 -29.87
CA GLU A 101 6.84 -0.44 -29.05
C GLU A 101 5.80 -1.38 -29.69
N ASN A 102 5.24 -2.31 -28.92
CA ASN A 102 4.23 -3.24 -29.45
C ASN A 102 2.91 -2.48 -29.58
N ASP A 103 2.78 -1.67 -30.63
CA ASP A 103 1.69 -0.74 -30.85
C ASP A 103 0.34 -1.42 -31.17
N LEU A 104 0.32 -2.75 -31.20
CA LEU A 104 -0.84 -3.56 -31.59
C LEU A 104 -1.62 -4.13 -30.41
N LEU A 105 -1.15 -3.97 -29.16
CA LEU A 105 -1.91 -4.44 -28.01
C LEU A 105 -3.24 -3.71 -27.88
N THR A 106 -4.30 -4.50 -27.79
CA THR A 106 -5.62 -4.00 -27.41
C THR A 106 -5.64 -3.60 -25.93
N PHE A 107 -6.59 -2.74 -25.55
CA PHE A 107 -6.80 -2.41 -24.13
C PHE A 107 -7.06 -3.68 -23.29
N ARG A 108 -7.81 -4.65 -23.82
CA ARG A 108 -8.09 -5.93 -23.16
C ARG A 108 -6.81 -6.68 -22.80
N GLU A 109 -5.92 -6.85 -23.77
CA GLU A 109 -4.64 -7.57 -23.57
C GLU A 109 -3.73 -6.80 -22.61
N ALA A 110 -3.67 -5.47 -22.75
CA ALA A 110 -2.89 -4.63 -21.87
C ALA A 110 -3.36 -4.65 -20.42
N ILE A 111 -4.68 -4.73 -20.19
CA ILE A 111 -5.28 -4.89 -18.87
C ILE A 111 -4.90 -6.25 -18.28
N ALA A 112 -4.93 -7.32 -19.07
CA ALA A 112 -4.54 -8.66 -18.62
C ALA A 112 -3.08 -8.69 -18.12
N VAL A 113 -2.15 -7.99 -18.81
CA VAL A 113 -0.77 -7.84 -18.36
C VAL A 113 -0.67 -7.18 -16.97
N VAL A 114 -1.48 -6.15 -16.72
CA VAL A 114 -1.52 -5.47 -15.41
C VAL A 114 -2.17 -6.34 -14.35
N GLU A 115 -3.23 -7.07 -14.70
CA GLU A 115 -3.93 -8.00 -13.80
C GLU A 115 -3.01 -9.14 -13.34
N ASP A 116 -2.34 -9.80 -14.28
CA ASP A 116 -1.40 -10.90 -13.98
C ASP A 116 -0.26 -10.44 -13.07
N ASP A 117 0.30 -9.27 -13.35
CA ASP A 117 1.33 -8.67 -12.53
C ASP A 117 0.81 -8.30 -11.13
N PHE A 118 -0.43 -7.81 -11.01
CA PHE A 118 -1.05 -7.55 -9.73
C PHE A 118 -1.16 -8.82 -8.90
N TRP A 119 -1.70 -9.93 -9.45
CA TRP A 119 -1.92 -11.15 -8.68
C TRP A 119 -0.63 -11.90 -8.33
N ARG A 120 0.40 -11.79 -9.16
CA ARG A 120 1.73 -12.37 -8.89
C ARG A 120 2.45 -11.69 -7.74
N ARG A 121 2.22 -10.40 -7.52
CA ARG A 121 2.91 -9.61 -6.49
C ARG A 121 2.41 -9.95 -5.09
N LYS A 122 3.30 -9.76 -4.12
CA LYS A 122 2.91 -9.70 -2.70
C LYS A 122 2.18 -8.39 -2.42
N ASP A 123 1.26 -8.40 -1.47
CA ASP A 123 0.64 -7.20 -0.96
C ASP A 123 1.66 -6.32 -0.21
N ARG A 124 1.23 -5.14 0.26
CA ARG A 124 2.10 -4.21 1.00
C ARG A 124 2.64 -4.80 2.31
N ARG A 125 1.99 -5.82 2.88
CA ARG A 125 2.40 -6.52 4.10
C ARG A 125 3.35 -7.69 3.81
N GLY A 126 3.55 -8.03 2.53
CA GLY A 126 4.38 -9.15 2.12
C GLY A 126 3.64 -10.48 1.97
N ASN A 127 2.31 -10.49 2.12
CA ASN A 127 1.49 -11.66 1.93
C ASN A 127 1.24 -11.91 0.44
N LYS A 128 1.14 -13.19 0.05
CA LYS A 128 0.75 -13.55 -1.32
C LYS A 128 -0.69 -13.09 -1.58
N ARG A 129 -0.94 -12.47 -2.74
CA ARG A 129 -2.30 -12.16 -3.18
C ARG A 129 -2.99 -13.43 -3.67
N ILE A 130 -4.29 -13.53 -3.36
CA ILE A 130 -5.11 -14.70 -3.63
C ILE A 130 -6.38 -14.21 -4.32
N LYS A 131 -6.65 -14.73 -5.52
CA LYS A 131 -7.88 -14.45 -6.26
C LYS A 131 -9.07 -15.06 -5.52
N GLY A 132 -10.20 -14.34 -5.47
CA GLY A 132 -11.37 -14.69 -4.65
C GLY A 132 -11.28 -14.26 -3.18
N HIS A 133 -10.12 -13.84 -2.67
CA HIS A 133 -10.04 -13.29 -1.32
C HIS A 133 -10.64 -11.87 -1.28
N PRO A 134 -11.65 -11.58 -0.43
CA PRO A 134 -12.42 -10.32 -0.49
C PRO A 134 -11.56 -9.05 -0.45
N SER A 135 -10.57 -8.98 0.45
CA SER A 135 -9.70 -7.80 0.53
C SER A 135 -8.76 -7.62 -0.66
N HIS A 136 -8.37 -8.71 -1.33
CA HIS A 136 -7.47 -8.63 -2.48
C HIS A 136 -8.25 -8.23 -3.73
N GLU A 137 -9.44 -8.81 -3.92
CA GLU A 137 -10.39 -8.42 -4.97
C GLU A 137 -10.79 -6.95 -4.84
N GLN A 138 -11.15 -6.50 -3.64
CA GLN A 138 -11.49 -5.10 -3.41
C GLN A 138 -10.32 -4.15 -3.74
N SER A 139 -9.09 -4.58 -3.47
CA SER A 139 -7.89 -3.82 -3.77
C SER A 139 -7.63 -3.71 -5.28
N TRP A 140 -7.76 -4.81 -6.01
CA TRP A 140 -7.73 -4.82 -7.48
C TRP A 140 -8.82 -3.89 -8.04
N ASN A 141 -10.04 -4.08 -7.56
CA ASN A 141 -11.21 -3.39 -8.10
C ASN A 141 -11.10 -1.88 -7.96
N ARG A 142 -10.76 -1.40 -6.76
CA ARG A 142 -10.64 0.04 -6.48
C ARG A 142 -9.44 0.71 -7.14
N THR A 143 -8.35 -0.04 -7.35
CA THR A 143 -7.11 0.53 -7.88
C THR A 143 -7.11 0.56 -9.41
N TYR A 144 -7.72 -0.44 -10.04
CA TYR A 144 -7.58 -0.67 -11.49
C TYR A 144 -8.92 -0.88 -12.17
N PHE A 145 -9.68 -1.91 -11.79
CA PHE A 145 -10.86 -2.35 -12.54
C PHE A 145 -11.94 -1.27 -12.67
N GLU A 146 -12.19 -0.48 -11.61
CA GLU A 146 -13.11 0.66 -11.61
C GLU A 146 -12.85 1.65 -12.75
N TYR A 147 -11.60 1.79 -13.17
CA TYR A 147 -11.20 2.68 -14.26
C TYR A 147 -11.12 1.93 -15.59
N TYR A 148 -10.48 0.75 -15.58
CA TYR A 148 -10.24 -0.04 -16.78
C TYR A 148 -11.51 -0.57 -17.46
N LYS A 149 -12.59 -0.81 -16.69
CA LYS A 149 -13.90 -1.22 -17.24
C LYS A 149 -14.50 -0.22 -18.24
N HIS A 150 -14.02 1.02 -18.26
CA HIS A 150 -14.49 2.06 -19.16
C HIS A 150 -13.66 2.19 -20.45
N LEU A 151 -12.51 1.51 -20.54
CA LEU A 151 -11.66 1.54 -21.73
C LEU A 151 -12.26 0.70 -22.88
N PRO A 152 -12.08 1.11 -24.14
CA PRO A 152 -12.58 0.36 -25.30
C PRO A 152 -11.75 -0.90 -25.51
N GLN A 153 -12.19 -2.00 -24.91
CA GLN A 153 -11.42 -3.26 -24.76
C GLN A 153 -10.78 -3.77 -26.06
N ASP A 154 -11.48 -3.66 -27.19
CA ASP A 154 -11.05 -4.25 -28.48
C ASP A 154 -10.26 -3.26 -29.37
N LYS A 155 -9.98 -2.05 -28.88
CA LYS A 155 -9.14 -1.08 -29.60
C LYS A 155 -7.70 -1.14 -29.13
N THR A 156 -6.78 -0.82 -30.03
CA THR A 156 -5.38 -0.58 -29.68
C THR A 156 -5.24 0.61 -28.73
N ILE A 157 -4.20 0.57 -27.91
CA ILE A 157 -3.98 1.64 -26.93
C ILE A 157 -3.65 2.95 -27.65
N THR A 158 -4.49 3.96 -27.45
CA THR A 158 -4.19 5.33 -27.89
C THR A 158 -4.35 6.32 -26.74
N LYS A 159 -3.54 7.39 -26.77
CA LYS A 159 -3.70 8.51 -25.84
C LYS A 159 -5.09 9.13 -25.95
N LYS A 160 -5.61 9.27 -27.18
CA LYS A 160 -6.92 9.89 -27.43
C LYS A 160 -8.03 9.16 -26.69
N ASP A 161 -8.06 7.83 -26.77
CA ASP A 161 -9.07 7.03 -26.08
C ASP A 161 -8.93 7.13 -24.56
N ILE A 162 -7.69 7.12 -24.03
CA ILE A 162 -7.45 7.31 -22.59
C ILE A 162 -7.98 8.67 -22.11
N LEU A 163 -7.66 9.75 -22.82
CA LEU A 163 -8.09 11.10 -22.44
C LEU A 163 -9.61 11.28 -22.55
N ASN A 164 -10.22 10.69 -23.57
CA ASN A 164 -11.67 10.69 -23.71
C ASN A 164 -12.35 10.02 -22.52
N ILE A 165 -11.87 8.85 -22.08
CA ILE A 165 -12.44 8.17 -20.91
C ILE A 165 -12.13 8.93 -19.61
N LEU A 166 -10.97 9.54 -19.50
CA LEU A 166 -10.58 10.31 -18.32
C LEU A 166 -11.53 11.51 -18.07
N SER A 167 -12.14 12.08 -19.11
CA SER A 167 -13.13 13.16 -18.99
C SER A 167 -14.36 12.82 -18.14
N ARG A 168 -14.58 11.54 -17.83
CA ARG A 168 -15.65 11.07 -16.92
C ARG A 168 -15.44 11.50 -15.47
N TRP A 169 -14.22 11.89 -15.11
CA TRP A 169 -13.89 12.39 -13.79
C TRP A 169 -13.44 13.85 -13.90
N GLU A 170 -13.91 14.67 -12.97
CA GLU A 170 -13.54 16.08 -12.91
C GLU A 170 -12.10 16.24 -12.41
N GLN A 171 -11.31 17.05 -13.12
CA GLN A 171 -9.93 17.33 -12.74
C GLN A 171 -9.89 18.00 -11.35
N GLY A 172 -8.88 17.66 -10.55
CA GLY A 172 -8.77 18.11 -9.16
C GLY A 172 -9.45 17.18 -8.15
N THR A 173 -10.33 16.28 -8.58
CA THR A 173 -10.93 15.28 -7.68
C THR A 173 -9.99 14.11 -7.40
N LYS A 174 -10.23 13.41 -6.28
CA LYS A 174 -9.53 12.15 -5.96
C LYS A 174 -9.70 11.10 -7.06
N SER A 175 -10.91 10.96 -7.60
CA SER A 175 -11.20 9.95 -8.63
C SER A 175 -10.44 10.22 -9.92
N TYR A 176 -10.26 11.48 -10.31
CA TYR A 176 -9.43 11.85 -11.46
C TYR A 176 -7.96 11.50 -11.24
N LYS A 177 -7.41 11.83 -10.06
CA LYS A 177 -6.04 11.48 -9.67
C LYS A 177 -5.83 9.97 -9.73
N ASP A 178 -6.75 9.19 -9.16
CA ASP A 178 -6.67 7.74 -9.10
C ASP A 178 -6.81 7.12 -10.51
N ALA A 179 -7.76 7.59 -11.33
CA ALA A 179 -7.93 7.17 -12.73
C ALA A 179 -6.67 7.45 -13.57
N MET A 180 -6.13 8.66 -13.49
CA MET A 180 -4.89 9.03 -14.18
C MET A 180 -3.72 8.14 -13.74
N SER A 181 -3.61 7.86 -12.45
CA SER A 181 -2.58 6.95 -11.91
C SER A 181 -2.72 5.54 -12.48
N ALA A 182 -3.96 5.02 -12.56
CA ALA A 182 -4.25 3.73 -13.16
C ALA A 182 -3.88 3.68 -14.65
N TYR A 183 -4.23 4.69 -15.44
CA TYR A 183 -3.89 4.74 -16.86
C TYR A 183 -2.40 4.92 -17.11
N ARG A 184 -1.72 5.76 -16.33
CA ARG A 184 -0.24 5.85 -16.34
C ARG A 184 0.41 4.50 -16.05
N GLY A 185 -0.13 3.77 -15.07
CA GLY A 185 0.30 2.41 -14.76
C GLY A 185 0.11 1.44 -15.94
N LEU A 186 -1.04 1.50 -16.61
CA LEU A 186 -1.37 0.66 -17.77
C LEU A 186 -0.37 0.84 -18.90
N VAL A 187 -0.18 2.09 -19.36
CA VAL A 187 0.71 2.38 -20.51
C VAL A 187 2.16 2.06 -20.18
N ARG A 188 2.59 2.38 -18.94
CA ARG A 188 3.96 2.09 -18.49
C ARG A 188 4.24 0.60 -18.41
N LYS A 189 3.29 -0.20 -17.93
CA LYS A 189 3.46 -1.66 -17.81
C LYS A 189 3.51 -2.36 -19.16
N ASN A 190 2.84 -1.79 -20.16
CA ASN A 190 2.77 -2.32 -21.51
C ASN A 190 3.82 -1.70 -22.46
N GLY A 191 4.73 -0.86 -21.96
CA GLY A 191 5.86 -0.34 -22.73
C GLY A 191 5.51 0.81 -23.68
N TYR A 192 4.38 1.50 -23.48
CA TYR A 192 4.00 2.69 -24.24
C TYR A 192 4.60 3.95 -23.58
N ASP A 193 5.93 4.08 -23.66
CA ASP A 193 6.69 5.13 -22.98
C ASP A 193 6.38 6.52 -23.55
N SER A 194 6.12 6.60 -24.86
CA SER A 194 5.66 7.81 -25.55
C SER A 194 4.38 8.36 -24.92
N ILE A 195 3.33 7.53 -24.85
CA ILE A 195 2.04 7.89 -24.23
C ILE A 195 2.22 8.19 -22.73
N TYR A 196 3.00 7.38 -22.01
CA TYR A 196 3.26 7.59 -20.59
C TYR A 196 3.87 8.98 -20.31
N LYS A 197 4.88 9.38 -21.07
CA LYS A 197 5.53 10.70 -20.93
C LYS A 197 4.55 11.83 -21.17
N GLU A 198 3.64 11.68 -22.13
CA GLU A 198 2.61 12.69 -22.39
C GLU A 198 1.55 12.76 -21.28
N LEU A 199 1.06 11.62 -20.80
CA LEU A 199 0.13 11.58 -19.67
C LEU A 199 0.76 12.16 -18.40
N LYS A 200 2.07 12.02 -18.21
CA LYS A 200 2.80 12.61 -17.06
C LYS A 200 2.81 14.14 -17.08
N LYS A 201 2.66 14.79 -18.24
CA LYS A 201 2.61 16.26 -18.35
C LYS A 201 1.27 16.85 -17.86
N ILE A 202 0.24 16.02 -17.77
CA ILE A 202 -1.08 16.46 -17.33
C ILE A 202 -1.09 16.54 -15.80
N ASP A 203 -1.50 17.69 -15.26
CA ASP A 203 -1.65 17.85 -13.82
C ASP A 203 -2.81 16.99 -13.30
N SER A 204 -2.47 16.07 -12.40
CA SER A 204 -3.42 15.16 -11.76
C SER A 204 -3.45 15.36 -10.24
N THR A 205 -2.99 16.53 -9.78
CA THR A 205 -3.01 16.88 -8.37
C THR A 205 -4.46 16.96 -7.90
N GLN A 206 -4.72 16.41 -6.72
CA GLN A 206 -6.02 16.57 -6.08
C GLN A 206 -6.04 17.94 -5.43
N THR A 207 -7.03 18.76 -5.80
CA THR A 207 -7.29 20.10 -5.26
C THR A 207 -8.63 20.17 -4.53
N ASP A 208 -9.55 19.27 -4.88
CA ASP A 208 -10.85 19.14 -4.23
C ASP A 208 -10.80 18.01 -3.18
N PHE A 209 -11.02 18.39 -1.92
CA PHE A 209 -10.99 17.50 -0.77
C PHE A 209 -12.35 17.52 -0.10
N ARG A 210 -12.83 16.33 0.29
CA ARG A 210 -14.04 16.24 1.10
C ARG A 210 -13.78 16.81 2.48
N ASP A 211 -14.73 17.56 2.99
CA ASP A 211 -14.74 17.96 4.38
C ASP A 211 -14.80 16.74 5.29
N ASN A 212 -13.97 16.76 6.32
CA ASN A 212 -14.02 15.72 7.33
C ASN A 212 -15.26 15.97 8.19
N GLN A 213 -16.06 14.93 8.38
CA GLN A 213 -17.10 14.94 9.40
C GLN A 213 -16.45 14.80 10.78
N THR A 214 -16.86 15.65 11.70
CA THR A 214 -16.46 15.63 13.12
C THR A 214 -17.69 15.56 13.99
N ILE A 215 -17.56 14.95 15.16
CA ILE A 215 -18.61 14.89 16.18
C ILE A 215 -17.96 15.18 17.53
N THR A 216 -18.59 15.99 18.36
CA THR A 216 -18.15 16.20 19.74
C THR A 216 -18.60 15.05 20.64
N LEU A 217 -18.07 14.98 21.86
CA LEU A 217 -18.50 13.97 22.82
C LEU A 217 -19.96 14.20 23.24
N GLU A 218 -20.36 15.46 23.39
CA GLU A 218 -21.71 15.87 23.75
C GLU A 218 -22.70 15.46 22.65
N GLU A 219 -22.40 15.79 21.39
CA GLU A 219 -23.22 15.40 20.23
C GLU A 219 -23.35 13.87 20.12
N PHE A 220 -22.28 13.13 20.43
CA PHE A 220 -22.33 11.66 20.45
C PHE A 220 -23.24 11.12 21.56
N ILE A 221 -23.18 11.70 22.76
CA ILE A 221 -24.01 11.29 23.90
C ILE A 221 -25.49 11.59 23.63
N GLU A 222 -25.81 12.76 23.10
CA GLU A 222 -27.17 13.14 22.70
C GLU A 222 -27.71 12.17 21.64
N TRP A 223 -26.91 11.93 20.58
CA TRP A 223 -27.26 10.98 19.53
C TRP A 223 -27.46 9.55 20.05
N ARG A 224 -26.63 9.09 20.99
CA ARG A 224 -26.78 7.78 21.63
C ARG A 224 -28.13 7.67 22.34
N ASP A 225 -28.51 8.69 23.11
CA ASP A 225 -29.74 8.70 23.88
C ASP A 225 -30.98 8.69 22.96
N GLU A 226 -30.92 9.39 21.83
CA GLU A 226 -31.95 9.33 20.79
C GLU A 226 -32.04 7.94 20.14
N VAL A 227 -30.89 7.35 19.79
CA VAL A 227 -30.84 6.03 19.15
C VAL A 227 -31.40 4.94 20.07
N LEU A 228 -31.21 5.07 21.39
CA LEU A 228 -31.74 4.16 22.40
C LEU A 228 -33.17 4.45 22.83
N GLY A 229 -33.76 5.58 22.39
CA GLY A 229 -35.10 5.98 22.78
C GLY A 229 -35.20 6.50 24.22
N ILE A 230 -34.08 6.96 24.79
CA ILE A 230 -34.01 7.56 26.12
C ILE A 230 -34.61 8.97 26.07
N SER A 231 -34.25 9.75 25.06
CA SER A 231 -34.68 11.14 24.85
C SER A 231 -35.82 11.28 23.82
N GLY A 232 -36.29 10.19 23.20
CA GLY A 232 -37.28 10.25 22.13
C GLY A 232 -38.04 8.95 21.85
N VAL A 233 -39.08 9.04 21.02
CA VAL A 233 -39.91 7.89 20.64
C VAL A 233 -39.27 7.14 19.48
N LEU A 234 -39.02 5.84 19.67
CA LEU A 234 -38.44 5.00 18.63
C LEU A 234 -39.48 4.62 17.56
N PRO A 235 -39.06 4.49 16.29
CA PRO A 235 -39.89 3.90 15.25
C PRO A 235 -40.32 2.48 15.63
N VAL A 236 -41.53 2.07 15.22
CA VAL A 236 -42.07 0.71 15.48
C VAL A 236 -41.15 -0.41 14.98
N ARG A 237 -40.35 -0.14 13.94
CA ARG A 237 -39.38 -1.09 13.35
C ARG A 237 -37.98 -1.00 13.97
N ALA A 238 -37.80 -0.22 15.02
CA ALA A 238 -36.51 -0.10 15.69
C ALA A 238 -36.17 -1.43 16.39
N ASN A 239 -35.01 -1.99 16.05
CA ASN A 239 -34.45 -3.14 16.74
C ASN A 239 -33.40 -2.65 17.74
N LEU A 240 -33.77 -2.66 19.03
CA LEU A 240 -32.90 -2.17 20.11
C LEU A 240 -31.59 -2.97 20.22
N ASN A 241 -31.65 -4.30 20.17
CA ASN A 241 -30.45 -5.15 20.26
C ASN A 241 -29.43 -4.83 19.16
N VAL A 242 -29.89 -4.58 17.93
CA VAL A 242 -29.01 -4.19 16.81
C VAL A 242 -28.42 -2.80 17.05
N ARG A 243 -29.21 -1.85 17.55
CA ARG A 243 -28.75 -0.50 17.86
C ARG A 243 -27.71 -0.49 18.98
N GLU A 244 -27.97 -1.20 20.07
CA GLU A 244 -27.03 -1.39 21.19
C GLU A 244 -25.72 -2.03 20.71
N SER A 245 -25.80 -3.05 19.85
CA SER A 245 -24.62 -3.71 19.28
C SER A 245 -23.76 -2.74 18.46
N TRP A 246 -24.39 -1.88 17.64
CA TRP A 246 -23.66 -0.86 16.88
C TRP A 246 -23.14 0.28 17.75
N LEU A 247 -23.88 0.69 18.78
CA LEU A 247 -23.43 1.69 19.75
C LEU A 247 -22.20 1.19 20.52
N TRP A 248 -22.14 -0.10 20.86
CA TRP A 248 -20.93 -0.69 21.44
C TRP A 248 -19.73 -0.56 20.49
N VAL A 249 -19.90 -0.87 19.19
CA VAL A 249 -18.85 -0.70 18.19
C VAL A 249 -18.39 0.76 18.10
N LEU A 250 -19.32 1.71 18.02
CA LEU A 250 -18.98 3.14 17.92
C LEU A 250 -18.32 3.66 19.20
N GLY A 251 -18.79 3.23 20.37
CA GLY A 251 -18.16 3.52 21.65
C GLY A 251 -16.72 3.02 21.70
N MET A 252 -16.45 1.81 21.21
CA MET A 252 -15.08 1.29 21.09
C MET A 252 -14.21 2.13 20.13
N GLN A 253 -14.79 2.70 19.06
CA GLN A 253 -14.04 3.61 18.18
C GLN A 253 -13.65 4.92 18.88
N ILE A 254 -14.53 5.47 19.71
CA ILE A 254 -14.27 6.70 20.47
C ILE A 254 -13.22 6.43 21.54
N VAL A 255 -13.40 5.38 22.34
CA VAL A 255 -12.53 5.07 23.49
C VAL A 255 -11.12 4.65 23.04
N TYR A 256 -10.96 3.89 21.95
CA TYR A 256 -9.65 3.36 21.53
C TYR A 256 -9.10 3.99 20.23
N GLY A 257 -9.85 4.89 19.58
CA GLY A 257 -9.43 5.48 18.30
C GLY A 257 -9.29 4.48 17.15
N LEU A 258 -10.05 3.38 17.18
CA LEU A 258 -9.90 2.27 16.23
C LEU A 258 -10.72 2.46 14.96
N ARG A 259 -10.22 1.89 13.85
CA ARG A 259 -11.07 1.65 12.68
C ARG A 259 -12.08 0.54 13.00
N ILE A 260 -13.26 0.62 12.41
CA ILE A 260 -14.29 -0.43 12.48
C ILE A 260 -13.69 -1.82 12.26
N SER A 261 -12.88 -2.00 11.21
CA SER A 261 -12.23 -3.28 10.90
C SER A 261 -11.32 -3.80 12.02
N GLU A 262 -10.69 -2.93 12.81
CA GLU A 262 -9.86 -3.32 13.94
C GLU A 262 -10.70 -3.84 15.10
N ILE A 263 -11.88 -3.25 15.35
CA ILE A 263 -12.83 -3.72 16.37
C ILE A 263 -13.31 -5.14 16.05
N PHE A 264 -13.69 -5.39 14.80
CA PHE A 264 -14.10 -6.73 14.34
C PHE A 264 -12.97 -7.77 14.34
N ALA A 265 -11.72 -7.35 14.57
CA ALA A 265 -10.56 -8.22 14.67
C ALA A 265 -10.06 -8.40 16.10
N ILE A 266 -10.72 -7.82 17.11
CA ILE A 266 -10.36 -8.05 18.53
C ILE A 266 -10.51 -9.53 18.86
N LYS A 267 -9.48 -10.12 19.47
CA LYS A 267 -9.43 -11.56 19.78
C LYS A 267 -9.65 -11.88 21.26
N ASN A 268 -9.56 -10.89 22.14
CA ASN A 268 -9.63 -11.08 23.57
C ASN A 268 -10.91 -10.55 24.22
N LEU A 269 -12.06 -10.47 23.53
CA LEU A 269 -13.29 -9.93 24.15
C LEU A 269 -13.77 -10.79 25.33
N ASP A 270 -13.81 -12.10 25.12
CA ASP A 270 -14.38 -13.10 26.04
C ASP A 270 -13.34 -14.10 26.56
N LYS A 271 -12.14 -14.10 25.99
CA LYS A 271 -11.07 -15.06 26.30
C LYS A 271 -9.69 -14.41 26.28
N SER A 272 -8.77 -15.00 27.03
CA SER A 272 -7.37 -14.60 27.01
C SER A 272 -6.70 -15.00 25.69
N VAL A 273 -5.70 -14.23 25.26
CA VAL A 273 -4.90 -14.50 24.07
C VAL A 273 -3.50 -14.94 24.50
N TYR A 274 -3.01 -16.01 23.87
CA TYR A 274 -1.70 -16.59 24.13
C TYR A 274 -0.87 -16.62 22.85
N ASP A 275 0.45 -16.52 23.01
CA ASP A 275 1.38 -16.71 21.92
C ASP A 275 1.34 -18.18 21.47
N PRO A 276 1.04 -18.47 20.20
CA PRO A 276 0.81 -19.85 19.75
C PRO A 276 2.09 -20.70 19.73
N LYS A 277 3.28 -20.10 19.79
CA LYS A 277 4.56 -20.83 19.76
C LYS A 277 5.07 -21.13 21.16
N THR A 278 4.90 -20.18 22.08
CA THR A 278 5.46 -20.24 23.43
C THR A 278 4.42 -20.56 24.49
N ASN A 279 3.14 -20.54 24.13
CA ASN A 279 1.99 -20.65 25.03
C ASN A 279 2.00 -19.63 26.19
N LYS A 280 2.75 -18.53 26.03
CA LYS A 280 2.79 -17.44 27.01
C LYS A 280 1.57 -16.55 26.82
N LEU A 281 0.99 -16.13 27.94
CA LEU A 281 -0.10 -15.17 27.93
C LEU A 281 0.36 -13.86 27.27
N ILE A 282 -0.44 -13.35 26.34
CA ILE A 282 -0.25 -12.04 25.71
C ILE A 282 -1.14 -11.01 26.41
N VAL A 283 -2.44 -11.30 26.51
CA VAL A 283 -3.40 -10.43 27.20
C VAL A 283 -4.55 -11.25 27.77
N HIS A 284 -5.04 -10.84 28.92
CA HIS A 284 -6.25 -11.41 29.53
C HIS A 284 -7.51 -11.04 28.73
N ALA A 285 -8.61 -11.74 28.99
CA ALA A 285 -9.91 -11.39 28.42
C ALA A 285 -10.29 -9.95 28.80
N TYR A 286 -10.97 -9.26 27.90
CA TYR A 286 -11.44 -7.88 28.08
C TYR A 286 -12.48 -7.81 29.20
N ASN A 287 -13.37 -8.79 29.27
CA ASN A 287 -14.40 -8.89 30.30
C ASN A 287 -13.84 -9.27 31.70
N ASP A 288 -12.59 -9.72 31.81
CA ASP A 288 -11.92 -10.02 33.07
C ASP A 288 -11.31 -8.76 33.67
N THR A 289 -12.14 -7.94 34.32
CA THR A 289 -11.71 -6.68 34.97
C THR A 289 -10.65 -6.86 36.05
N LYS A 290 -10.56 -8.06 36.63
CA LYS A 290 -9.61 -8.33 37.72
C LYS A 290 -8.19 -8.48 37.17
N ASN A 291 -8.04 -9.22 36.07
CA ASN A 291 -6.72 -9.49 35.48
C ASN A 291 -6.41 -8.59 34.27
N ASN A 292 -7.40 -7.86 33.76
CA ASN A 292 -7.26 -6.83 32.72
C ASN A 292 -7.87 -5.49 33.16
N PRO A 293 -7.35 -4.84 34.23
CA PRO A 293 -7.93 -3.62 34.78
C PRO A 293 -7.88 -2.44 33.80
N HIS A 294 -6.84 -2.38 32.95
CA HIS A 294 -6.67 -1.36 31.91
C HIS A 294 -7.50 -1.64 30.64
N ARG A 295 -8.28 -2.74 30.63
CA ARG A 295 -9.12 -3.12 29.48
C ARG A 295 -8.32 -3.20 28.16
N LEU A 296 -7.10 -3.72 28.21
CA LEU A 296 -6.27 -3.90 27.03
C LEU A 296 -6.96 -4.80 26.01
N ILE A 297 -6.87 -4.44 24.73
CA ILE A 297 -7.41 -5.24 23.63
C ILE A 297 -6.29 -5.75 22.72
N TYR A 298 -6.43 -6.96 22.21
CA TYR A 298 -5.53 -7.53 21.21
C TYR A 298 -6.23 -7.64 19.86
N ILE A 299 -5.68 -6.94 18.87
CA ILE A 299 -6.22 -6.86 17.51
C ILE A 299 -5.48 -7.87 16.62
N GLY A 300 -6.21 -8.81 16.04
CA GLY A 300 -5.67 -9.81 15.11
C GLY A 300 -5.45 -9.28 13.68
N ASN A 301 -4.92 -10.14 12.82
CA ASN A 301 -4.73 -9.83 11.39
C ASN A 301 -6.01 -9.89 10.55
N GLU A 302 -7.03 -10.57 11.04
CA GLU A 302 -8.27 -10.85 10.32
C GLU A 302 -9.49 -10.66 11.22
N THR A 303 -10.53 -10.10 10.62
CA THR A 303 -11.86 -9.98 11.22
C THR A 303 -12.53 -11.35 11.33
N ASN A 304 -13.60 -11.42 12.11
CA ASN A 304 -14.48 -12.59 12.18
C ASN A 304 -15.12 -12.99 10.83
N ILE A 305 -15.16 -12.11 9.84
CA ILE A 305 -15.70 -12.37 8.49
C ILE A 305 -14.60 -12.59 7.44
N GLY A 306 -13.34 -12.83 7.85
CA GLY A 306 -12.24 -13.19 6.95
C GLY A 306 -11.68 -12.01 6.13
N THR A 307 -11.93 -10.77 6.55
CA THR A 307 -11.27 -9.59 5.94
C THR A 307 -10.02 -9.20 6.70
N THR A 308 -9.00 -8.74 6.00
CA THR A 308 -7.71 -8.46 6.64
C THR A 308 -7.64 -7.05 7.23
N VAL A 309 -6.94 -6.91 8.35
CA VAL A 309 -6.69 -5.64 9.03
C VAL A 309 -5.27 -5.14 8.72
N LYS A 310 -5.12 -3.84 8.48
CA LYS A 310 -3.82 -3.23 8.11
C LYS A 310 -2.86 -3.13 9.30
N THR A 311 -3.39 -2.85 10.48
CA THR A 311 -2.68 -2.51 11.72
C THR A 311 -2.94 -3.55 12.82
N GLY A 312 -3.06 -4.83 12.44
CA GLY A 312 -3.27 -5.94 13.36
C GLY A 312 -1.99 -6.42 14.06
N MET A 313 -2.11 -7.51 14.81
CA MET A 313 -1.07 -8.15 15.64
C MET A 313 -0.46 -7.20 16.68
N ARG A 314 -1.32 -6.46 17.37
CA ARG A 314 -0.89 -5.49 18.37
C ARG A 314 -1.88 -5.42 19.53
N ILE A 315 -1.37 -4.97 20.66
CA ILE A 315 -2.20 -4.51 21.77
C ILE A 315 -2.63 -3.07 21.49
N ALA A 316 -3.82 -2.70 21.91
CA ALA A 316 -4.27 -1.32 21.97
C ALA A 316 -4.74 -0.99 23.39
N ASP A 317 -4.48 0.26 23.76
CA ASP A 317 -4.99 0.89 24.95
C ASP A 317 -5.97 2.00 24.59
N THR A 318 -6.69 2.50 25.59
CA THR A 318 -7.58 3.65 25.48
C THR A 318 -6.84 4.89 24.98
N ALA A 319 -7.56 5.73 24.24
CA ALA A 319 -7.01 6.92 23.61
C ALA A 319 -6.53 7.97 24.63
N ASP A 320 -7.09 7.97 25.83
CA ASP A 320 -6.72 8.91 26.91
C ASP A 320 -5.29 8.65 27.41
N GLU A 321 -4.91 7.39 27.67
CA GLU A 321 -3.55 7.07 28.09
C GLU A 321 -2.52 7.33 26.97
N LEU A 322 -2.89 7.10 25.71
CA LEU A 322 -2.04 7.41 24.56
C LEU A 322 -1.87 8.92 24.30
N ASN A 323 -2.86 9.73 24.64
CA ASN A 323 -2.76 11.20 24.55
C ASN A 323 -1.87 11.75 25.66
N ILE A 324 -2.00 11.22 26.89
CA ILE A 324 -1.10 11.56 28.01
C ILE A 324 0.36 11.23 27.65
N GLU A 325 0.65 10.02 27.15
CA GLU A 325 2.02 9.66 26.74
C GLU A 325 2.55 10.54 25.60
N ARG A 326 1.69 10.96 24.65
CA ARG A 326 2.08 11.84 23.54
C ARG A 326 2.37 13.25 24.01
N GLU A 327 1.58 13.78 24.93
CA GLU A 327 1.81 15.08 25.55
C GLU A 327 3.11 15.06 26.37
N GLU A 328 3.35 14.00 27.14
CA GLU A 328 4.59 13.82 27.91
C GLU A 328 5.83 13.74 27.00
N ARG A 329 5.76 13.00 25.89
CA ARG A 329 6.85 12.97 24.89
C ARG A 329 7.08 14.32 24.24
N SER A 330 6.01 15.01 23.85
CA SER A 330 6.11 16.37 23.29
C SER A 330 6.73 17.36 24.28
N LEU A 331 6.39 17.24 25.57
CA LEU A 331 6.97 18.06 26.63
C LEU A 331 8.46 17.76 26.83
N ASN A 332 8.85 16.49 26.80
CA ASN A 332 10.24 16.06 26.94
C ASN A 332 11.10 16.48 25.75
N ASP A 333 10.58 16.39 24.52
CA ASP A 333 11.27 16.87 23.32
C ASP A 333 11.47 18.39 23.35
N LYS A 334 10.45 19.16 23.80
CA LYS A 334 10.58 20.61 24.02
C LYS A 334 11.61 20.95 25.09
N LYS A 335 11.65 20.21 26.20
CA LYS A 335 12.66 20.38 27.27
C LYS A 335 14.07 20.07 26.76
N LEU A 336 14.22 19.04 25.93
CA LEU A 336 15.51 18.68 25.33
C LEU A 336 15.99 19.75 24.35
N TYR A 337 15.08 20.31 23.56
CA TYR A 337 15.38 21.41 22.63
C TYR A 337 15.85 22.67 23.36
N LEU A 338 15.12 23.09 24.41
CA LEU A 338 15.48 24.24 25.24
C LEU A 338 16.82 24.06 25.98
N LYS A 339 17.15 22.82 26.37
CA LYS A 339 18.42 22.50 27.05
C LYS A 339 19.63 22.55 26.10
N ASN A 340 19.40 22.39 24.79
CA ASN A 340 20.44 22.48 23.77
C ASN A 340 20.64 23.91 23.24
N GLU A 341 19.70 24.83 23.47
CA GLU A 341 19.85 26.25 23.15
C GLU A 341 20.52 27.06 24.29
N LEU A 342 20.62 26.49 25.49
CA LEU A 342 21.21 27.11 26.68
C LEU A 342 22.65 26.65 26.99
N ASN A 343 23.24 25.81 26.11
CA ASN A 343 24.67 25.44 26.09
C ASN A 343 25.26 25.88 24.76
#